data_AF-A0A3D9DRF6-F1
#
_entry.id   AF-A0A3D9DRF6-F1
#
_cell.length_a   1.000
_cell.length_b   1.000
_cell.length_c   1.000
_cell.angle_alpha   90.00
_cell.angle_beta   90.00
_cell.angle_gamma   90.00
#
_symmetry.space_group_name_H-M   'P 1'
#
loop_
_entity.id
_entity.type
_entity.pdbx_description
1 polymer ?
#
loop_
_entity_poly.entity_id
_entity_poly.type
_entity_poly.pdbx_seq_one_letter_code
_entity_poly.pdbx_strand_id
1 'polypeptide(L)'
;MDRNSLEHLADRLKAVVRGDFCEAEVLVRKVLDSRSSTLWRSEIAEHSLYISLWDYVTRALDNEDYLLAKKEEVRALETEMAGHVLGYRLHMGWLCRSESSPNSFPVIHEFLPS
;
A
#
# COMPACT_ATOMS: atom_id res chain seq x y z
N MET A 1 5.39 -5.12 -9.63
CA MET A 1 5.95 -5.06 -8.26
C MET A 1 7.43 -5.44 -8.26
N ASP A 2 8.24 -4.65 -7.57
CA ASP A 2 9.66 -4.93 -7.32
C ASP A 2 9.87 -5.51 -5.92
N ARG A 3 10.57 -6.64 -5.82
CA ARG A 3 10.74 -7.36 -4.55
C ARG A 3 11.59 -6.58 -3.56
N ASN A 4 12.69 -5.98 -4.01
CA ASN A 4 13.62 -5.26 -3.14
C ASN A 4 12.96 -4.03 -2.53
N SER A 5 12.15 -3.33 -3.32
CA SER A 5 11.35 -2.18 -2.88
C SER A 5 10.35 -2.60 -1.80
N LEU A 6 9.68 -3.73 -1.95
CA LEU A 6 8.74 -4.26 -0.94
C LEU A 6 9.44 -4.74 0.33
N GLU A 7 10.63 -5.36 0.22
CA GLU A 7 11.43 -5.74 1.40
C GLU A 7 11.84 -4.49 2.19
N HIS A 8 12.32 -3.46 1.49
CA HIS A 8 12.66 -2.18 2.11
C HIS A 8 11.44 -1.48 2.74
N LEU A 9 10.29 -1.53 2.07
CA LEU A 9 9.04 -0.97 2.60
C LEU A 9 8.59 -1.69 3.88
N ALA A 10 8.66 -3.03 3.92
CA ALA A 10 8.35 -3.80 5.12
C ALA A 10 9.25 -3.41 6.29
N ASP A 11 10.54 -3.23 6.05
CA ASP A 11 11.49 -2.80 7.09
C ASP A 11 11.19 -1.37 7.60
N ARG A 12 10.78 -0.47 6.70
CA ARG A 12 10.35 0.89 7.06
C ARG A 12 9.07 0.87 7.89
N LEU A 13 8.04 0.11 7.49
CA LEU A 13 6.80 -0.06 8.25
C LEU A 13 7.07 -0.67 9.63
N LYS A 14 7.99 -1.63 9.71
CA LYS A 14 8.45 -2.20 10.98
C LYS A 14 9.19 -1.18 11.86
N ALA A 15 9.77 -0.11 11.33
CA ALA A 15 10.54 0.85 12.12
C ALA A 15 9.69 1.93 12.80
N VAL A 16 8.45 2.16 12.35
CA VAL A 16 7.52 3.17 12.89
C VAL A 16 6.60 2.65 14.02
N VAL A 17 6.70 1.34 14.35
CA VAL A 17 5.91 0.52 15.30
C VAL A 17 4.91 1.27 16.19
N ARG A 18 3.63 1.26 15.78
CA ARG A 18 2.41 1.04 16.60
C ARG A 18 1.21 0.61 15.71
N GLY A 19 0.22 -0.04 16.35
CA GLY A 19 -1.07 -0.49 15.78
C GLY A 19 -1.11 -0.79 14.29
N ASP A 20 -1.75 0.08 13.51
CA ASP A 20 -2.05 -0.14 12.07
C ASP A 20 -0.78 -0.39 11.21
N PHE A 21 0.41 0.07 11.63
CA PHE A 21 1.67 -0.25 10.94
C PHE A 21 2.08 -1.71 11.03
N CYS A 22 1.69 -2.42 12.11
CA CYS A 22 1.95 -3.86 12.23
C CYS A 22 1.12 -4.64 11.20
N GLU A 23 -0.13 -4.25 10.99
CA GLU A 23 -1.00 -4.89 9.99
C GLU A 23 -0.51 -4.61 8.57
N ALA A 24 -0.06 -3.38 8.30
CA ALA A 24 0.57 -3.00 7.04
C ALA A 24 1.86 -3.82 6.76
N GLU A 25 2.74 -3.97 7.76
CA GLU A 25 3.97 -4.76 7.61
C GLU A 25 3.66 -6.23 7.32
N VAL A 26 2.72 -6.83 8.08
CA VAL A 26 2.27 -8.20 7.86
C VAL A 26 1.71 -8.39 6.46
N LEU A 27 0.94 -7.42 5.94
CA LEU A 27 0.42 -7.47 4.58
C LEU A 27 1.54 -7.49 3.55
N VAL A 28 2.56 -6.64 3.67
CA VAL A 28 3.70 -6.63 2.75
C VAL A 28 4.47 -7.94 2.83
N ARG A 29 4.67 -8.51 4.03
CA ARG A 29 5.32 -9.83 4.20
C ARG A 29 4.52 -10.96 3.54
N LYS A 30 3.19 -10.97 3.69
CA LYS A 30 2.32 -11.95 3.00
C LYS A 30 2.45 -11.86 1.47
N VAL A 31 2.55 -10.64 0.94
CA VAL A 31 2.82 -10.43 -0.50
C VAL A 31 4.18 -10.99 -0.88
N LEU A 32 5.24 -10.67 -0.11
CA LEU A 32 6.60 -11.16 -0.34
C LEU A 32 6.71 -12.69 -0.31
N ASP A 33 5.93 -13.35 0.54
CA ASP A 33 5.89 -14.80 0.70
C ASP A 33 4.98 -15.50 -0.33
N SER A 34 4.13 -14.74 -1.02
CA SER A 34 3.24 -15.27 -2.04
C SER A 34 4.03 -15.79 -3.25
N ARG A 35 3.74 -17.04 -3.65
CA ARG A 35 4.24 -17.65 -4.88
C ARG A 35 3.34 -17.39 -6.09
N SER A 36 2.29 -16.57 -5.93
CA SER A 36 1.31 -16.29 -6.98
C SER A 36 1.92 -15.43 -8.09
N SER A 37 2.19 -16.02 -9.26
CA SER A 37 2.70 -15.28 -10.41
C SER A 37 1.70 -14.21 -10.90
N THR A 38 0.40 -14.47 -10.76
CA THR A 38 -0.67 -13.52 -11.06
C THR A 38 -0.56 -12.28 -10.19
N LEU A 39 -0.28 -12.44 -8.90
CA LEU A 39 -0.05 -11.31 -7.99
C LEU A 39 1.15 -10.48 -8.48
N TRP A 40 2.29 -11.11 -8.72
CA TRP A 40 3.54 -10.40 -9.04
C TRP A 40 3.56 -9.69 -10.40
N ARG A 41 2.75 -10.17 -11.36
CA ARG A 41 2.66 -9.59 -12.71
C ARG A 41 1.49 -8.64 -12.92
N SER A 42 0.63 -8.48 -11.91
CA SER A 42 -0.59 -7.70 -12.02
C SER A 42 -0.38 -6.29 -11.49
N GLU A 43 -0.46 -5.30 -12.39
CA GLU A 43 -0.43 -3.88 -12.00
C GLU A 43 -1.63 -3.50 -11.14
N ILE A 44 -2.79 -4.14 -11.38
CA ILE A 44 -3.97 -3.93 -10.53
C ILE A 44 -3.77 -4.52 -9.13
N ALA A 45 -3.04 -5.64 -8.99
CA ALA A 45 -2.68 -6.18 -7.68
C ALA A 45 -1.70 -5.25 -6.95
N GLU A 46 -0.72 -4.69 -7.66
CA GLU A 46 0.20 -3.68 -7.14
C GLU A 46 -0.54 -2.44 -6.62
N HIS A 47 -1.44 -1.90 -7.44
CA HIS A 47 -2.29 -0.78 -7.04
C HIS A 47 -3.18 -1.14 -5.83
N SER A 48 -3.73 -2.35 -5.77
CA SER A 48 -4.55 -2.82 -4.65
C SER A 48 -3.75 -2.93 -3.35
N LEU A 49 -2.48 -3.35 -3.43
CA LEU A 49 -1.55 -3.33 -2.29
C LEU A 49 -1.34 -1.90 -1.80
N TYR A 50 -0.93 -0.99 -2.68
CA TYR A 50 -0.62 0.38 -2.29
C TYR A 50 -1.85 1.16 -1.78
N ILE A 51 -3.06 0.89 -2.29
CA ILE A 51 -4.29 1.42 -1.68
C ILE A 51 -4.44 0.94 -0.23
N SER A 52 -4.24 -0.35 0.00
CA SER A 52 -4.39 -0.93 1.35
C SER A 52 -3.35 -0.36 2.31
N LEU A 53 -2.10 -0.21 1.85
CA LEU A 53 -1.04 0.41 2.64
C LEU A 53 -1.31 1.90 2.91
N TRP A 54 -1.84 2.63 1.92
CA TRP A 54 -2.23 4.02 2.12
C TRP A 54 -3.30 4.15 3.20
N ASP A 55 -4.32 3.28 3.20
CA ASP A 55 -5.36 3.26 4.24
C ASP A 55 -4.77 3.07 5.65
N TYR A 56 -3.90 2.07 5.84
CA TYR A 56 -3.24 1.85 7.13
C TYR A 56 -2.42 3.07 7.59
N VAL A 57 -1.63 3.66 6.69
CA VAL A 57 -0.76 4.78 7.04
C VAL A 57 -1.57 6.05 7.35
N THR A 58 -2.61 6.34 6.56
CA THR A 58 -3.50 7.49 6.79
C THR A 58 -4.27 7.34 8.10
N ARG A 59 -4.81 6.14 8.39
CA ARG A 59 -5.46 5.89 9.69
C ARG A 59 -4.51 6.06 10.86
N ALA A 60 -3.28 5.58 10.74
CA ALA A 60 -2.28 5.78 11.79
C ALA A 60 -1.94 7.26 11.99
N LEU A 61 -1.89 8.05 10.90
CA LEU A 61 -1.73 9.51 10.96
C LEU A 61 -2.88 10.19 11.68
N ASP A 62 -4.12 9.86 11.30
CA ASP A 62 -5.35 10.45 11.84
C ASP A 62 -5.53 10.15 13.33
N ASN A 63 -5.13 8.95 13.77
CA ASN A 63 -5.23 8.52 15.16
C ASN A 63 -3.97 8.84 16.00
N GLU A 64 -2.95 9.44 15.40
CA GLU A 64 -1.62 9.63 16.01
C GLU A 64 -1.01 8.32 16.57
N ASP A 65 -1.31 7.20 15.92
CA ASP A 65 -0.88 5.86 16.34
C ASP A 65 0.50 5.50 15.79
N TYR A 66 1.50 6.25 16.24
CA TYR A 66 2.91 6.06 15.90
C TYR A 66 3.80 6.65 16.98
N LEU A 67 5.10 6.36 16.94
CA LEU A 67 6.06 7.05 17.79
C LEU A 67 6.18 8.51 17.33
N LEU A 68 5.87 9.50 18.18
CA LEU A 68 5.88 10.92 17.79
C LEU A 68 7.22 11.38 17.17
N ALA A 69 8.34 10.82 17.63
CA ALA A 69 9.67 11.05 17.06
C ALA A 69 9.83 10.58 15.59
N LYS A 70 8.85 9.85 15.07
CA LYS A 70 8.78 9.29 13.71
C LYS A 70 7.74 9.95 12.82
N LYS A 71 7.15 11.07 13.24
CA LYS A 71 6.08 11.76 12.52
C LYS A 71 6.43 12.08 11.07
N GLU A 72 7.65 12.55 10.82
CA GLU A 72 8.07 12.93 9.47
C GLU A 72 8.30 11.68 8.59
N GLU A 73 8.82 10.59 9.14
CA GLU A 73 8.92 9.31 8.43
C GLU A 73 7.55 8.74 8.06
N VAL A 74 6.56 8.88 8.96
CA VAL A 74 5.18 8.46 8.69
C VAL A 74 4.54 9.31 7.57
N ARG A 75 4.72 10.62 7.59
CA ARG A 75 4.24 11.52 6.50
C ARG A 75 4.90 11.20 5.16
N ALA A 76 6.19 10.86 5.19
CA ALA A 76 6.91 10.42 4.00
C ALA A 76 6.33 9.12 3.44
N LEU A 77 6.02 8.13 4.32
CA LEU A 77 5.34 6.90 3.92
C LEU A 77 3.97 7.18 3.31
N GLU A 78 3.15 8.05 3.92
CA GLU A 78 1.84 8.41 3.39
C GLU A 78 1.94 9.01 1.98
N THR A 79 2.85 9.97 1.81
CA THR A 79 3.09 10.64 0.54
C THR A 79 3.54 9.65 -0.54
N GLU A 80 4.39 8.71 -0.18
CA GLU A 80 4.86 7.65 -1.09
C GLU A 80 3.71 6.72 -1.51
N MET A 81 2.89 6.23 -0.57
CA MET A 81 1.75 5.36 -0.89
C MET A 81 0.73 6.10 -1.76
N ALA A 82 0.40 7.34 -1.41
CA ALA A 82 -0.46 8.21 -2.22
C ALA A 82 0.11 8.40 -3.63
N GLY A 83 1.43 8.61 -3.75
CA GLY A 83 2.12 8.74 -5.02
C GLY A 83 1.95 7.51 -5.92
N HIS A 84 2.13 6.30 -5.38
CA HIS A 84 1.89 5.06 -6.12
C HIS A 84 0.43 4.93 -6.59
N VAL A 85 -0.53 5.23 -5.71
CA VAL A 85 -1.97 5.12 -6.02
C VAL A 85 -2.38 6.15 -7.08
N LEU A 86 -2.04 7.41 -6.86
CA LEU A 86 -2.41 8.51 -7.78
C LEU A 86 -1.68 8.38 -9.12
N GLY A 87 -0.41 7.94 -9.12
CA GLY A 87 0.36 7.69 -10.33
C GLY A 87 -0.28 6.61 -11.21
N TYR A 88 -0.69 5.49 -10.61
CA TYR A 88 -1.41 4.44 -11.34
C TYR A 88 -2.76 4.94 -11.87
N ARG A 89 -3.55 5.62 -11.03
CA ARG A 89 -4.86 6.16 -11.45
C ARG A 89 -4.72 7.21 -12.55
N LEU A 90 -3.66 8.01 -12.54
CA LEU A 90 -3.36 8.96 -13.61
C LEU A 90 -3.05 8.21 -14.91
N HIS A 91 -2.19 7.19 -14.85
CA HIS A 91 -1.83 6.36 -16.00
C HIS A 91 -3.06 5.69 -16.63
N MET A 92 -3.98 5.22 -15.81
CA MET A 92 -5.23 4.59 -16.25
C MET A 92 -6.33 5.59 -16.67
N GLY A 93 -6.11 6.90 -16.51
CA GLY A 93 -7.12 7.93 -16.81
C GLY A 93 -8.28 7.99 -15.80
N TRP A 94 -8.12 7.38 -14.62
CA TRP A 94 -9.17 7.24 -13.61
C TRP A 94 -9.33 8.45 -12.67
N LEU A 95 -8.37 9.38 -12.66
CA LEU A 95 -8.45 10.58 -11.82
C LEU A 95 -9.49 11.60 -12.32
N CYS A 96 -9.72 11.63 -13.62
CA CYS A 96 -10.80 12.42 -14.19
C CYS A 96 -12.09 11.61 -14.08
N ARG A 97 -13.24 12.26 -13.85
CA ARG A 97 -14.57 11.62 -13.85
C ARG A 97 -14.94 11.15 -15.26
N SER A 98 -14.20 10.17 -15.77
CA SER A 98 -14.44 9.50 -17.04
C SER A 98 -15.50 8.42 -16.84
N GLU A 99 -16.30 8.14 -17.87
CA GLU A 99 -17.26 7.02 -17.84
C GLU A 99 -16.57 5.66 -17.64
N SER A 100 -15.28 5.56 -17.99
CA SER A 100 -14.45 4.38 -17.80
C SER A 100 -13.82 4.25 -16.41
N SER A 101 -13.97 5.25 -15.53
CA SER A 101 -13.39 5.21 -14.20
C SER A 101 -14.12 4.16 -13.36
N PRO A 102 -13.40 3.27 -12.65
CA PRO A 102 -14.03 2.24 -11.84
C PRO A 102 -14.75 2.85 -10.63
N ASN A 103 -15.92 2.31 -10.29
CA ASN A 103 -16.69 2.68 -9.09
C ASN A 103 -16.23 1.93 -7.83
N SER A 104 -15.35 0.95 -7.99
CA SER A 104 -14.77 0.13 -6.92
C SER A 104 -13.38 -0.35 -7.33
N PHE A 105 -12.48 -0.49 -6.38
CA PHE A 105 -11.14 -1.04 -6.59
C PHE A 105 -11.05 -2.43 -5.96
N PRO A 106 -10.37 -3.40 -6.60
CA PRO A 106 -10.09 -4.69 -5.99
C PRO A 106 -9.32 -4.54 -4.68
N VAL A 107 -9.55 -5.46 -3.74
CA VAL A 107 -8.74 -5.53 -2.51
C VAL A 107 -7.60 -6.52 -2.69
N ILE A 108 -6.46 -6.25 -2.04
CA ILE A 108 -5.26 -7.09 -2.18
C ILE A 108 -5.50 -8.56 -1.78
N HIS A 109 -6.44 -8.82 -0.88
CA HIS A 109 -6.82 -10.18 -0.46
C HIS A 109 -7.39 -11.03 -1.59
N GLU A 110 -7.94 -10.43 -2.65
CA GLU A 110 -8.40 -11.17 -3.84
C GLU A 110 -7.23 -11.81 -4.63
N PHE A 111 -6.00 -11.33 -4.43
CA PHE A 111 -4.81 -11.81 -5.13
C PHE A 111 -3.91 -12.71 -4.28
N LEU A 112 -4.16 -12.76 -2.96
CA LEU A 112 -3.41 -13.60 -2.03
C LEU A 112 -4.03 -15.01 -1.97
N PRO A 113 -3.22 -16.07 -1.91
CA PRO A 113 -3.74 -17.42 -1.69
C PRO A 113 -4.47 -17.50 -0.34
N SER A 114 -5.59 -18.22 -0.33
CA SER A 114 -6.42 -18.48 0.86
C SER A 114 -5.68 -19.21 1.97
#